data_AF-A0A0U5JAF6-F1
#
_entry.id   AF-A0A0U5JAF6-F1
#
_cell.length_a   1.000
_cell.length_b   1.000
_cell.length_c   1.000
_cell.angle_alpha   90.00
_cell.angle_beta   90.00
_cell.angle_gamma   90.00
#
_symmetry.space_group_name_H-M   'P 1'
#
loop_
_entity.id
_entity.type
_entity.pdbx_description
1 polymer ?
#
loop_
_entity_poly.entity_id
_entity_poly.type
_entity_poly.pdbx_seq_one_letter_code
_entity_poly.pdbx_strand_id
1 'polypeptide(L)'
;MEKKNRFTNESLSKKFKSNFELVNYAILLAENMIKTGRDTRVKSEMQNRAMLILEEINEGKDHFDEIKDSSARASNHQGSSQMNEELMQEEKAERRKYRTAAAPISFDEDEE
;
A
#
# COMPACT_ATOMS: atom_id res chain seq x y z
N MET A 1 0.02 -41.68 2.12
CA MET A 1 0.92 -41.35 3.25
C MET A 1 0.51 -39.99 3.77
N GLU A 2 -0.06 -39.92 4.96
CA GLU A 2 -0.26 -38.65 5.67
C GLU A 2 1.13 -38.05 5.93
N LYS A 3 1.49 -37.03 5.16
CA LYS A 3 2.66 -36.22 5.50
C LYS A 3 2.28 -35.42 6.73
N LYS A 4 2.66 -35.91 7.92
CA LYS A 4 2.71 -35.08 9.14
C LYS A 4 3.82 -34.05 8.95
N ASN A 5 3.57 -33.04 8.12
CA ASN A 5 4.51 -31.99 7.77
C ASN A 5 4.70 -31.06 8.98
N ARG A 6 5.59 -31.47 9.89
CA ARG A 6 6.16 -30.59 10.91
C ARG A 6 7.32 -29.83 10.28
N PHE A 7 7.03 -28.80 9.49
CA PHE A 7 8.06 -27.83 9.13
C PHE A 7 8.26 -26.87 10.31
N THR A 8 9.51 -26.52 10.60
CA THR A 8 9.85 -25.49 11.60
C THR A 8 10.25 -24.21 10.89
N ASN A 9 10.11 -23.06 11.56
CA ASN A 9 10.54 -21.78 11.01
C ASN A 9 12.03 -21.79 10.62
N GLU A 10 12.85 -22.63 11.24
CA GLU A 10 14.27 -22.80 10.94
C GLU A 10 14.51 -23.43 9.56
N SER A 11 13.58 -24.27 9.09
CA SER A 11 13.67 -24.86 7.76
C SER A 11 13.33 -23.84 6.66
N LEU A 12 12.39 -22.94 6.95
CA LEU A 12 11.95 -21.88 6.06
C LEU A 12 12.96 -20.71 6.03
N SER A 13 13.51 -20.35 7.19
CA SER A 13 14.43 -19.21 7.30
C SER A 13 15.69 -19.35 6.45
N LYS A 14 16.11 -20.58 6.10
CA LYS A 14 17.23 -20.82 5.18
C LYS A 14 17.03 -20.23 3.77
N LYS A 15 15.79 -20.01 3.34
CA LYS A 15 15.44 -19.42 2.03
C LYS A 15 15.44 -17.89 2.04
N PHE A 16 15.52 -17.27 3.22
CA PHE A 16 15.37 -15.83 3.40
C PHE A 16 16.56 -15.27 4.19
N LYS A 17 16.89 -13.99 4.02
CA LYS A 17 18.01 -13.36 4.76
C LYS A 17 17.64 -13.10 6.21
N SER A 18 16.35 -12.96 6.50
CA SER A 18 15.84 -12.75 7.86
C SER A 18 14.43 -13.30 8.03
N ASN A 19 14.03 -13.52 9.28
CA ASN A 19 12.65 -13.90 9.60
C ASN A 19 11.63 -12.82 9.20
N PHE A 20 12.02 -11.54 9.22
CA PHE A 20 11.17 -10.45 8.75
C PHE A 20 10.91 -10.53 7.24
N GLU A 21 11.91 -10.91 6.45
CA GLU A 21 11.77 -11.09 5.01
C GLU A 21 10.82 -12.26 4.69
N LEU A 22 10.94 -13.37 5.42
CA LEU A 22 9.99 -14.50 5.31
C LEU A 22 8.54 -14.04 5.57
N VAL A 23 8.32 -13.27 6.65
CA VAL A 23 6.97 -12.79 6.99
C VAL A 23 6.44 -11.83 5.93
N ASN A 24 7.24 -10.86 5.49
CA ASN A 24 6.86 -9.92 4.44
C ASN A 24 6.52 -10.65 3.14
N TYR A 25 7.33 -11.63 2.76
CA TYR A 25 7.08 -12.45 1.58
C TYR A 25 5.77 -13.24 1.70
N ALA A 26 5.52 -13.87 2.84
CA ALA A 26 4.28 -14.61 3.09
C ALA A 26 3.03 -13.71 3.02
N ILE A 27 3.13 -12.46 3.51
CA ILE A 27 2.05 -11.46 3.42
C ILE A 27 1.77 -11.11 1.95
N LEU A 28 2.80 -10.82 1.16
CA LEU A 28 2.65 -10.49 -0.26
C LEU A 28 2.05 -11.66 -1.05
N LEU A 29 2.48 -12.89 -0.74
CA LEU A 29 1.92 -14.09 -1.36
C LEU A 29 0.44 -14.26 -1.00
N ALA A 30 0.08 -14.06 0.27
CA ALA A 30 -1.31 -14.09 0.73
C ALA A 30 -2.16 -13.06 -0.01
N GLU A 31 -1.67 -11.83 -0.13
CA GLU A 31 -2.34 -10.75 -0.84
C GLU A 31 -2.55 -11.09 -2.32
N ASN A 32 -1.52 -11.62 -3.00
CA ASN A 32 -1.63 -12.08 -4.37
C ASN A 32 -2.70 -13.18 -4.52
N MET A 33 -2.77 -14.12 -3.57
CA MET A 33 -3.78 -15.17 -3.58
C MET A 33 -5.20 -14.62 -3.44
N ILE A 34 -5.39 -13.64 -2.56
CA ILE A 34 -6.68 -12.99 -2.36
C ILE A 34 -7.09 -12.24 -3.63
N LYS A 35 -6.18 -11.46 -4.22
CA LYS A 35 -6.46 -10.66 -5.43
C LYS A 35 -6.76 -11.51 -6.65
N THR A 36 -6.09 -12.65 -6.79
CA THR A 36 -6.28 -13.56 -7.94
C THR A 36 -7.40 -14.58 -7.72
N GLY A 37 -7.88 -14.72 -6.48
CA GLY A 37 -8.84 -15.76 -6.09
C GLY A 37 -8.27 -17.17 -6.18
N ARG A 38 -6.94 -17.33 -6.27
CA ARG A 38 -6.32 -18.65 -6.37
C ARG A 38 -6.33 -19.36 -5.02
N ASP A 39 -6.47 -20.68 -5.07
CA ASP A 39 -6.30 -21.54 -3.92
C ASP A 39 -4.85 -21.96 -3.68
N THR A 40 -4.63 -22.60 -2.53
CA THR A 40 -3.32 -23.14 -2.19
C THR A 40 -2.99 -24.35 -3.06
N ARG A 41 -1.78 -24.39 -3.62
CA ARG A 41 -1.25 -25.47 -4.47
C ARG A 41 -0.82 -26.70 -3.68
N VAL A 42 -0.73 -26.57 -2.35
CA VAL A 42 -0.50 -27.69 -1.46
C VAL A 42 -1.84 -28.26 -1.01
N LYS A 43 -1.97 -29.59 -1.11
CA LYS A 43 -3.10 -30.34 -0.57
C LYS A 43 -2.76 -30.74 0.87
N SER A 44 -3.44 -30.13 1.82
CA SER A 44 -3.25 -30.37 3.25
C SER A 44 -4.60 -30.39 3.93
N GLU A 45 -4.72 -31.16 5.00
CA GLU A 45 -5.94 -31.23 5.83
C GLU A 45 -6.08 -29.99 6.73
N MET A 46 -5.03 -29.16 6.79
CA MET A 46 -5.02 -27.94 7.58
C MET A 46 -6.00 -26.90 7.01
N GLN A 47 -6.92 -26.44 7.85
CA GLN A 47 -7.83 -25.34 7.49
C GLN A 47 -7.20 -23.95 7.68
N ASN A 48 -6.10 -23.86 8.43
CA ASN A 48 -5.44 -22.59 8.68
C ASN A 48 -4.70 -22.10 7.43
N ARG A 49 -5.22 -21.04 6.80
CA ARG A 49 -4.66 -20.48 5.57
C ARG A 49 -3.21 -20.03 5.72
N ALA A 50 -2.82 -19.47 6.87
CA ALA A 50 -1.43 -19.06 7.11
C ALA A 50 -0.48 -20.27 7.08
N MET A 51 -0.90 -21.41 7.64
CA MET A 51 -0.13 -22.65 7.60
C MET A 51 0.02 -23.20 6.18
N LEU A 52 -1.05 -23.14 5.37
CA LEU A 52 -1.00 -23.57 3.98
C LEU A 52 -0.05 -22.73 3.13
N ILE A 53 0.02 -21.42 3.40
CA ILE A 53 0.94 -20.50 2.72
C ILE A 53 2.39 -20.83 3.08
N LEU A 54 2.69 -21.05 4.37
CA LEU A 54 4.02 -21.46 4.80
C LEU A 54 4.40 -22.83 4.21
N GLU A 55 3.43 -23.73 4.04
CA GLU A 55 3.64 -25.02 3.40
C GLU A 55 3.93 -24.89 1.89
N GLU A 56 3.25 -23.99 1.17
CA GLU A 56 3.58 -23.64 -0.22
C GLU A 56 5.03 -23.16 -0.34
N ILE A 57 5.44 -22.24 0.54
CA ILE A 57 6.80 -21.70 0.58
C ILE A 57 7.80 -22.81 0.88
N ASN A 58 7.47 -23.73 1.80
CA ASN A 58 8.33 -24.85 2.11
C ASN A 58 8.52 -25.78 0.89
N GLU A 59 7.43 -26.14 0.22
CA GLU A 59 7.45 -26.98 -0.98
C GLU A 59 7.98 -26.27 -2.24
N GLY A 60 8.21 -24.96 -2.20
CA GLY A 60 8.71 -24.18 -3.34
C GLY A 60 7.68 -23.99 -4.45
N LYS A 61 6.38 -23.99 -4.09
CA LYS A 61 5.23 -23.82 -5.01
C LYS A 61 4.60 -22.42 -4.89
N ASP A 62 5.27 -21.56 -4.14
CA ASP A 62 4.94 -20.17 -3.88
C ASP A 62 5.26 -19.30 -5.09
N HIS A 63 4.38 -19.33 -6.08
CA HIS A 63 4.45 -18.46 -7.26
C HIS A 63 3.35 -17.41 -7.22
N PHE A 64 3.71 -16.19 -7.62
CA PHE A 64 2.79 -15.07 -7.79
C PHE A 64 2.05 -15.21 -9.11
N ASP A 65 0.73 -15.17 -9.05
CA ASP A 65 -0.12 -15.18 -10.25
C ASP A 65 -0.36 -13.75 -10.74
N GLU A 66 -0.56 -13.60 -12.04
CA GLU A 66 -0.86 -12.31 -12.65
C GLU A 66 -2.21 -11.78 -12.15
N ILE A 67 -2.19 -10.59 -11.55
CA ILE A 67 -3.41 -9.91 -11.12
C ILE A 67 -4.04 -9.29 -12.36
N LYS A 68 -5.11 -9.93 -12.85
CA LYS A 68 -5.94 -9.33 -13.90
C LYS A 68 -6.68 -8.15 -13.30
N ASP A 69 -6.20 -6.94 -13.57
CA ASP A 69 -6.88 -5.70 -13.20
C ASP A 69 -8.25 -5.65 -13.90
N SER A 70 -9.26 -6.16 -13.21
CA SER A 70 -10.66 -5.99 -13.61
C SER A 70 -11.12 -4.54 -13.45
N SER A 71 -10.31 -3.68 -12.83
CA SER A 71 -10.51 -2.23 -12.72
C SER A 71 -10.27 -1.45 -14.02
N ALA A 72 -9.75 -2.05 -15.10
CA ALA A 72 -9.69 -1.39 -16.41
C ALA A 72 -11.09 -1.12 -17.02
N ARG A 73 -12.18 -1.57 -16.38
CA ARG A 73 -13.56 -1.30 -16.82
C ARG A 73 -14.36 -0.37 -15.91
N ALA A 74 -13.78 0.23 -14.86
CA ALA A 74 -14.54 1.01 -13.87
C ALA A 74 -13.90 2.32 -13.36
N SER A 75 -12.96 2.95 -14.07
CA SER A 75 -12.46 4.28 -13.69
C SER A 75 -12.24 5.22 -14.88
N ASN A 76 -13.31 5.43 -15.65
CA ASN A 76 -13.56 6.71 -16.31
C ASN A 76 -14.42 7.60 -15.37
N HIS A 77 -13.97 7.76 -14.13
CA HIS A 77 -14.57 8.69 -13.16
C HIS A 77 -13.48 9.58 -12.57
N GLN A 78 -13.48 10.81 -13.07
CA GLN A 78 -12.83 11.99 -12.54
C GLN A 78 -13.02 12.07 -11.01
N GLY A 79 -11.92 11.98 -10.26
CA GLY A 79 -11.95 12.21 -8.82
C GLY A 79 -10.66 12.80 -8.24
N SER A 80 -9.60 12.99 -9.04
CA SER A 80 -8.31 13.47 -8.53
C SER A 80 -8.00 14.95 -8.82
N SER A 81 -8.95 15.73 -9.34
CA SER A 81 -8.74 17.16 -9.63
C SER A 81 -9.16 18.10 -8.50
N GLN A 82 -10.05 17.71 -7.59
CA GLN A 82 -10.61 18.65 -6.61
C GLN A 82 -9.67 18.99 -5.43
N MET A 83 -8.87 18.04 -4.94
CA MET A 83 -8.00 18.31 -3.78
C MET A 83 -6.83 19.26 -4.06
N ASN A 84 -6.38 19.39 -5.31
CA ASN A 84 -5.28 20.28 -5.66
C ASN A 84 -5.71 21.74 -5.88
N GLU A 85 -7.00 21.97 -6.16
CA GLU A 85 -7.51 23.32 -6.45
C GLU A 85 -7.76 24.12 -5.17
N GLU A 86 -8.20 23.46 -4.09
CA GLU A 86 -8.50 24.09 -2.80
C GLU A 86 -7.22 24.61 -2.10
N LEU A 87 -6.14 23.81 -2.10
CA LEU A 87 -4.82 24.23 -1.59
C LEU A 87 -4.21 25.40 -2.36
N MET A 88 -4.41 25.46 -3.69
CA MET A 88 -3.92 26.57 -4.50
C MET A 88 -4.72 27.87 -4.31
N GLN A 89 -6.00 27.77 -3.95
CA GLN A 89 -6.84 28.93 -3.67
C GLN A 89 -6.53 29.53 -2.28
N GLU A 90 -6.25 28.69 -1.28
CA GLU A 90 -5.88 29.14 0.06
C GLU A 90 -4.54 29.91 0.06
N GLU A 91 -3.51 29.42 -0.64
CA GLU A 91 -2.22 30.11 -0.75
C GLU A 91 -2.34 31.48 -1.45
N LYS A 92 -3.22 31.60 -2.47
CA LYS A 92 -3.47 32.87 -3.15
C LYS A 92 -4.25 33.87 -2.30
N ALA A 93 -5.16 33.40 -1.44
CA ALA A 93 -5.90 34.26 -0.52
C ALA A 93 -5.00 34.80 0.59
N GLU A 94 -4.07 33.99 1.09
CA GLU A 94 -3.16 34.37 2.17
C GLU A 94 -2.15 35.44 1.71
N ARG A 95 -1.58 35.32 0.51
CA ARG A 95 -0.66 36.32 -0.07
C ARG A 95 -1.31 37.70 -0.29
N ARG A 96 -2.64 37.77 -0.45
CA ARG A 96 -3.35 39.05 -0.64
C ARG A 96 -3.55 39.81 0.68
N LYS A 97 -3.65 39.10 1.81
CA LYS A 97 -3.87 39.73 3.12
C LYS A 97 -2.66 40.54 3.60
N TYR A 98 -1.44 40.14 3.22
CA TYR A 98 -0.22 40.84 3.65
C TYR A 98 0.22 41.97 2.71
N ARG A 99 -0.36 42.10 1.51
CA ARG A 99 0.01 43.16 0.56
C ARG A 99 -0.73 44.48 0.82
N THR A 100 -1.86 44.44 1.50
CA THR A 100 -2.69 45.63 1.82
C THR A 100 -2.36 46.24 3.18
N ALA A 101 -1.58 45.55 4.01
CA ALA A 101 -1.16 46.04 5.34
C ALA A 101 0.08 46.96 5.31
N ALA A 102 0.73 47.10 4.15
CA ALA A 102 1.84 48.03 3.94
C ALA A 102 1.36 49.22 3.09
N ALA A 103 0.44 50.02 3.63
CA ALA A 103 0.23 51.36 3.12
C ALA A 103 1.41 52.24 3.57
N PRO A 104 2.00 53.06 2.67
CA PRO A 104 3.02 54.02 3.05
C PRO A 104 2.43 55.03 4.04
N ILE A 105 3.13 55.25 5.15
CA ILE A 105 2.85 56.32 6.10
C ILE A 105 3.02 57.64 5.33
N SER A 106 1.91 58.29 4.97
CA SER A 106 1.93 59.67 4.51
C SER A 106 2.17 60.56 5.72
N PHE A 107 3.37 61.12 5.73
CA PHE A 107 3.76 62.31 6.47
C PHE A 107 2.86 63.46 5.99
N ASP A 108 2.07 64.06 6.88
CA ASP A 108 1.52 65.41 6.65
C ASP A 108 2.13 66.32 7.72
N GLU A 109 3.13 67.06 7.26
CA GLU A 109 3.61 68.31 7.84
C GLU A 109 2.60 69.43 7.57
N ASP A 110 2.61 70.40 8.50
CA ASP A 110 2.26 71.81 8.36
C ASP A 110 0.85 72.34 8.75
N GLU A 111 0.93 73.21 9.77
CA GLU A 111 0.32 74.56 9.94
C GLU A 111 -1.22 74.67 10.01
N GLU A 112 -1.82 75.34 11.00
CA GLU A 112 -1.54 76.70 11.51
C GLU A 112 -2.08 76.86 12.96
#